data_AF-A0AAV5HNE9-F1
#
_entry.id   AF-A0AAV5HNE9-F1
#
_cell.length_a   1.000
_cell.length_b   1.000
_cell.length_c   1.000
_cell.angle_alpha   90.00
_cell.angle_beta   90.00
_cell.angle_gamma   90.00
#
_symmetry.space_group_name_H-M   'P 1'
#
loop_
_entity.id
_entity.type
_entity.pdbx_description
1 polymer ?
#
loop_
_entity_poly.entity_id
_entity_poly.type
_entity_poly.pdbx_seq_one_letter_code
_entity_poly.pdbx_strand_id
1 'polypeptide(L)'
;MKEENSRLQNELNEQKRAISEVEGEIKTLQSNLTMDEIRSKEAKLRKEVKEMEDKLDKLRGGVTLVKPEERKAIEEMYSEKISHWRKRKRMFKDLWDAITENSPKDLKEFKEELGIEYDEDVGVSLQSFCDLLQHGKKRARGQ
;
A
#
# COMPACT_ATOMS: atom_id res chain seq x y z
N MET A 1 -38.15 -45.53 63.51
CA MET A 1 -36.71 -45.67 63.15
C MET A 1 -36.47 -45.98 61.68
N LYS A 2 -36.97 -47.09 61.08
CA LYS A 2 -36.71 -47.38 59.65
C LYS A 2 -37.32 -46.36 58.67
N GLU A 3 -38.58 -45.98 58.86
CA GLU A 3 -39.25 -44.98 57.99
C GLU A 3 -38.60 -43.61 58.05
N GLU A 4 -38.21 -43.18 59.24
CA GLU A 4 -37.53 -41.89 59.45
C GLU A 4 -36.14 -41.87 58.80
N ASN A 5 -35.41 -42.99 58.87
CA ASN A 5 -34.12 -43.15 58.20
C ASN A 5 -34.28 -43.17 56.66
N SER A 6 -35.35 -43.81 56.16
CA SER A 6 -35.70 -43.77 54.73
C SER A 6 -36.10 -42.37 54.26
N ARG A 7 -36.84 -41.62 55.09
CA ARG A 7 -37.23 -40.24 54.78
C ARG A 7 -36.00 -39.34 54.70
N LEU A 8 -35.09 -39.45 55.66
CA LEU A 8 -33.83 -38.71 55.68
C LEU A 8 -32.92 -39.07 54.50
N GLN A 9 -32.88 -40.33 54.07
CA GLN A 9 -32.15 -40.74 52.87
C GLN A 9 -32.74 -40.14 51.59
N ASN A 10 -34.06 -40.05 51.49
CA ASN A 10 -34.73 -39.42 50.36
C ASN A 10 -34.45 -37.90 50.32
N GLU A 11 -34.60 -37.21 51.44
CA GLU A 11 -34.26 -35.77 51.54
C GLU A 11 -32.79 -35.50 51.19
N LEU A 12 -31.87 -36.36 51.65
CA LEU A 12 -30.45 -36.25 51.32
C LEU A 12 -30.19 -36.42 49.82
N ASN A 13 -30.89 -37.34 49.16
CA ASN A 13 -30.76 -37.56 47.72
C ASN A 13 -31.36 -36.39 46.92
N GLU A 14 -32.50 -35.83 47.37
CA GLU A 14 -33.13 -34.65 46.78
C GLU A 14 -32.18 -33.44 46.84
N GLN A 15 -31.59 -33.18 48.01
CA GLN A 15 -30.63 -32.08 48.20
C GLN A 15 -29.36 -32.26 47.38
N LYS A 16 -28.80 -33.49 47.31
CA LYS A 16 -27.64 -33.77 46.46
C LYS A 16 -27.93 -33.50 44.99
N ARG A 17 -29.14 -33.83 44.53
CA ARG A 17 -29.56 -33.60 43.15
C ARG A 17 -29.72 -32.10 42.85
N ALA A 18 -30.32 -31.35 43.77
CA ALA A 18 -30.43 -29.89 43.67
C ALA A 18 -29.05 -29.20 43.66
N ILE A 19 -28.10 -29.67 44.51
CA ILE A 19 -26.72 -29.17 44.50
C ILE A 19 -26.05 -29.44 43.15
N SER A 20 -26.19 -30.67 42.62
CA SER A 20 -25.62 -31.03 41.32
C SER A 20 -26.18 -30.20 40.17
N GLU A 21 -27.48 -29.87 40.18
CA GLU A 21 -28.11 -29.00 39.17
C GLU A 21 -27.57 -27.56 39.26
N VAL A 22 -27.51 -26.99 40.47
CA VAL A 22 -26.98 -25.62 40.71
C VAL A 22 -25.49 -25.53 40.39
N GLU A 23 -24.69 -26.53 40.73
CA GLU A 23 -23.28 -26.59 40.36
C GLU A 23 -23.09 -26.64 38.84
N GLY A 24 -23.96 -27.36 38.12
CA GLY A 24 -23.99 -27.38 36.67
C GLY A 24 -24.24 -25.98 36.07
N GLU A 25 -25.25 -25.28 36.60
CA GLU A 25 -25.58 -23.91 36.18
C GLU A 25 -24.42 -22.94 36.46
N ILE A 26 -23.81 -23.00 37.64
CA ILE A 26 -22.64 -22.18 38.00
C ILE A 26 -21.50 -22.42 37.01
N LYS A 27 -21.22 -23.68 36.67
CA LYS A 27 -20.14 -24.03 35.74
C LYS A 27 -20.40 -23.50 34.33
N THR A 28 -21.66 -23.53 33.87
CA THR A 28 -22.05 -22.94 32.58
C THR A 28 -21.91 -21.41 32.59
N LEU A 29 -22.32 -20.74 33.67
CA LEU A 29 -22.17 -19.29 33.81
C LEU A 29 -20.69 -18.86 33.89
N GLN A 30 -19.85 -19.62 34.61
CA GLN A 30 -18.41 -19.38 34.72
C GLN A 30 -17.64 -19.67 33.42
N SER A 31 -18.20 -20.48 32.51
CA SER A 31 -17.59 -20.74 31.20
C SER A 31 -17.74 -19.55 30.24
N ASN A 32 -18.57 -18.57 30.58
CA ASN A 32 -18.76 -17.33 29.82
C ASN A 32 -17.96 -16.19 30.45
N LEU A 33 -17.57 -15.23 29.61
CA LEU A 33 -16.94 -14.01 30.08
C LEU A 33 -17.86 -13.28 31.06
N THR A 34 -17.30 -12.80 32.16
CA THR A 34 -18.07 -12.00 33.12
C THR A 34 -18.48 -10.68 32.49
N MET A 35 -19.57 -10.09 33.01
CA MET A 35 -20.07 -8.79 32.53
C MET A 35 -19.00 -7.70 32.57
N ASP A 36 -18.14 -7.71 33.59
CA ASP A 36 -17.05 -6.76 33.76
C ASP A 36 -15.95 -6.94 32.71
N GLU A 37 -15.60 -8.18 32.37
CA GLU A 37 -14.65 -8.49 31.30
C GLU A 37 -15.20 -8.10 29.92
N ILE A 38 -16.51 -8.28 29.69
CA ILE A 38 -17.18 -7.85 28.46
C ILE A 38 -17.09 -6.34 28.31
N ARG A 39 -17.44 -5.59 29.37
CA ARG A 39 -17.35 -4.12 29.38
C ARG A 39 -15.92 -3.63 29.15
N SER A 40 -14.94 -4.30 29.75
CA SER A 40 -13.52 -3.99 29.56
C SER A 40 -13.07 -4.21 28.11
N LYS A 41 -13.47 -5.33 27.49
CA LYS A 41 -13.18 -5.61 26.07
C LYS A 41 -13.88 -4.63 25.14
N GLU A 42 -15.14 -4.30 25.40
CA GLU A 42 -15.89 -3.32 24.62
C GLU A 42 -15.20 -1.94 24.64
N ALA A 43 -14.79 -1.47 25.81
CA ALA A 43 -14.09 -0.20 25.95
C ALA A 43 -12.76 -0.18 25.16
N LYS A 44 -11.99 -1.27 25.19
CA LYS A 44 -10.75 -1.41 24.42
C LYS A 44 -11.01 -1.38 22.92
N LEU A 45 -11.96 -2.20 22.44
CA LEU A 45 -12.30 -2.27 21.01
C LEU A 45 -12.82 -0.92 20.48
N ARG A 46 -13.67 -0.22 21.24
CA ARG A 46 -14.15 1.11 20.87
C ARG A 46 -13.01 2.12 20.75
N LYS A 47 -12.02 2.05 21.63
CA LYS A 47 -10.83 2.90 21.57
C LYS A 47 -9.99 2.58 20.32
N GLU A 48 -9.74 1.31 20.04
CA GLU A 48 -8.99 0.87 18.86
C GLU A 48 -9.68 1.27 17.56
N VAL A 49 -11.01 1.11 17.47
CA VAL A 49 -11.80 1.56 16.31
C VAL A 49 -11.61 3.05 16.10
N LYS A 50 -11.77 3.86 17.16
CA LYS A 50 -11.59 5.31 17.05
C LYS A 50 -10.17 5.70 16.62
N GLU A 51 -9.14 5.06 17.17
CA GLU A 51 -7.76 5.31 16.77
C GLU A 51 -7.50 4.92 15.31
N MET A 52 -8.12 3.85 14.82
CA MET A 52 -8.01 3.41 13.43
C MET A 52 -8.76 4.35 12.49
N GLU A 53 -9.93 4.85 12.88
CA GLU A 53 -10.69 5.86 12.13
C GLU A 53 -9.92 7.18 12.04
N ASP A 54 -9.35 7.68 13.15
CA ASP A 54 -8.52 8.89 13.14
C ASP A 54 -7.28 8.76 12.24
N LYS A 55 -6.67 7.57 12.20
CA LYS A 55 -5.57 7.26 11.27
C LYS A 55 -6.07 7.23 9.83
N LEU A 56 -7.22 6.62 9.58
CA LEU A 56 -7.82 6.52 8.26
C LEU A 56 -8.18 7.91 7.71
N ASP A 57 -8.75 8.78 8.53
CA ASP A 57 -9.09 10.15 8.15
C ASP A 57 -7.86 10.98 7.83
N LYS A 58 -6.76 10.82 8.59
CA LYS A 58 -5.47 11.45 8.26
C LYS A 58 -4.87 10.92 6.97
N LEU A 59 -4.99 9.61 6.70
CA LEU A 59 -4.48 9.01 5.46
C LEU A 59 -5.33 9.42 4.25
N ARG A 60 -6.65 9.47 4.41
CA ARG A 60 -7.60 9.93 3.38
C ARG A 60 -7.47 11.42 3.10
N GLY A 61 -7.33 12.23 4.15
CA GLY A 61 -7.14 13.68 4.03
C GLY A 61 -5.74 14.06 3.54
N GLY A 62 -4.73 13.24 3.85
CA GLY A 62 -3.33 13.53 3.55
C GLY A 62 -2.85 13.05 2.18
N VAL A 63 -3.35 11.92 1.66
CA VAL A 63 -2.76 11.31 0.46
C VAL A 63 -3.81 10.55 -0.37
N THR A 64 -4.42 11.22 -1.34
CA THR A 64 -4.61 10.69 -2.72
C THR A 64 -5.31 11.73 -3.61
N LEU A 65 -4.53 12.65 -4.19
CA LEU A 65 -5.06 13.65 -5.14
C LEU A 65 -4.82 13.28 -6.61
N VAL A 66 -4.27 12.10 -6.90
CA VAL A 66 -4.11 11.61 -8.27
C VAL A 66 -4.83 10.29 -8.37
N LYS A 67 -5.88 10.25 -9.19
CA LYS A 67 -6.56 8.97 -9.47
C LYS A 67 -5.56 8.02 -10.10
N PRO A 68 -5.62 6.70 -9.82
CA PRO A 68 -4.72 5.73 -10.43
C PRO A 68 -4.76 5.80 -11.97
N GLU A 69 -5.92 6.14 -12.54
CA GLU A 69 -6.10 6.36 -13.98
C GLU A 69 -5.31 7.58 -14.49
N GLU A 70 -5.40 8.71 -13.79
CA GLU A 70 -4.66 9.93 -14.13
C GLU A 70 -3.15 9.71 -14.02
N ARG A 71 -2.70 8.98 -12.99
CA ARG A 71 -1.29 8.60 -12.84
C ARG A 71 -0.81 7.76 -14.02
N LYS A 72 -1.59 6.77 -14.43
CA LYS A 72 -1.26 5.89 -15.55
C LYS A 72 -1.21 6.66 -16.88
N ALA A 73 -2.18 7.54 -17.13
CA ALA A 73 -2.22 8.37 -18.33
C ALA A 73 -0.99 9.30 -18.41
N ILE A 74 -0.60 9.91 -17.29
CA ILE A 74 0.60 10.76 -17.22
C ILE A 74 1.87 9.94 -17.46
N GLU A 75 1.98 8.74 -16.89
CA GLU A 75 3.13 7.85 -17.09
C GLU A 75 3.27 7.39 -18.55
N GLU A 76 2.15 7.02 -19.19
CA GLU A 76 2.10 6.68 -20.62
C GLU A 76 2.51 7.86 -21.50
N MET A 77 1.91 9.03 -21.28
CA MET A 77 2.27 10.26 -22.00
C MET A 77 3.75 10.60 -21.84
N TYR A 78 4.28 10.52 -20.62
CA TYR A 78 5.69 10.82 -20.35
C TYR A 78 6.61 9.82 -21.07
N SER A 79 6.30 8.53 -21.03
CA SER A 79 7.03 7.48 -21.77
C SER A 79 7.05 7.75 -23.29
N GLU A 80 5.90 8.13 -23.86
CA GLU A 80 5.80 8.49 -25.28
C GLU A 80 6.65 9.72 -25.62
N LYS A 81 6.62 10.78 -24.80
CA LYS A 81 7.43 11.98 -25.06
C LYS A 81 8.93 11.67 -25.01
N ILE A 82 9.38 10.87 -24.04
CA ILE A 82 10.78 10.42 -23.96
C ILE A 82 11.17 9.58 -25.18
N SER A 83 10.29 8.69 -25.65
CA SER A 83 10.49 7.91 -26.87
C SER A 83 10.65 8.81 -28.10
N HIS A 84 9.80 9.84 -28.23
CA HIS A 84 9.90 10.82 -29.32
C HIS A 84 11.18 11.63 -29.27
N TRP A 85 11.60 12.08 -28.09
CA TRP A 85 12.86 12.81 -27.93
C TRP A 85 14.06 11.94 -28.34
N ARG A 86 14.12 10.68 -27.89
CA ARG A 86 15.18 9.73 -28.32
C ARG A 86 15.20 9.53 -29.84
N LYS A 87 14.04 9.34 -30.46
CA LYS A 87 13.94 9.15 -31.92
C LYS A 87 14.43 10.39 -32.66
N ARG A 88 13.99 11.58 -32.26
CA ARG A 88 14.38 12.86 -32.90
C ARG A 88 15.86 13.15 -32.74
N LYS A 89 16.42 12.94 -31.53
CA LYS A 89 17.86 13.09 -31.28
C LYS A 89 18.68 12.15 -32.15
N ARG A 90 18.22 10.90 -32.33
CA ARG A 90 18.87 9.94 -33.24
C ARG A 90 18.80 10.40 -34.70
N MET A 91 17.61 10.75 -35.20
CA MET A 91 17.46 11.22 -36.59
C MET A 91 18.32 12.46 -36.87
N PHE A 92 18.34 13.43 -35.95
CA PHE A 92 19.21 14.59 -36.07
C PHE A 92 20.68 14.18 -36.13
N LYS A 93 21.13 13.30 -35.23
CA LYS A 93 22.50 12.81 -35.20
C LYS A 93 22.87 12.08 -36.49
N ASP A 94 22.02 11.20 -36.99
CA ASP A 94 22.27 10.45 -38.23
C ASP A 94 22.43 11.40 -39.43
N LEU A 95 21.59 12.45 -39.52
CA LEU A 95 21.70 13.50 -40.54
C LEU A 95 22.93 14.37 -40.35
N TRP A 96 23.22 14.76 -39.11
CA TRP A 96 24.36 15.59 -38.76
C TRP A 96 25.68 14.87 -39.08
N ASP A 97 25.79 13.60 -38.70
CA ASP A 97 26.95 12.76 -38.99
C ASP A 97 27.11 12.64 -40.51
N ALA A 98 26.04 12.38 -41.28
CA ALA A 98 26.10 12.31 -42.74
C ALA A 98 26.52 13.64 -43.42
N ILE A 99 26.12 14.79 -42.87
CA ILE A 99 26.52 16.12 -43.37
C ILE A 99 27.98 16.42 -43.02
N THR A 100 28.42 16.02 -41.83
CA THR A 100 29.74 16.37 -41.29
C THR A 100 30.84 15.37 -41.64
N GLU A 101 30.50 14.16 -42.13
CA GLU A 101 31.43 13.07 -42.45
C GLU A 101 32.56 13.47 -43.43
N ASN A 102 32.27 14.37 -44.37
CA ASN A 102 33.25 14.88 -45.34
C ASN A 102 33.45 16.41 -45.26
N SER A 103 33.03 17.04 -44.17
CA SER A 103 33.12 18.49 -44.04
C SER A 103 34.54 18.95 -43.68
N PRO A 104 35.14 19.88 -44.43
CA PRO A 104 36.42 20.49 -44.08
C PRO A 104 36.28 21.62 -43.03
N LYS A 105 35.05 22.00 -42.63
CA LYS A 105 34.79 23.05 -41.62
C LYS A 105 34.91 22.51 -40.21
N ASP A 106 35.29 23.38 -39.26
CA ASP A 106 35.21 23.05 -37.82
C ASP A 106 33.73 22.87 -37.43
N LEU A 107 33.42 21.71 -36.83
CA LEU A 107 32.06 21.32 -36.47
C LEU A 107 31.44 22.28 -35.45
N LYS A 108 32.27 22.92 -34.60
CA LYS A 108 31.78 23.89 -33.61
C LYS A 108 31.32 25.19 -34.26
N GLU A 109 32.13 25.76 -35.15
CA GLU A 109 31.78 26.97 -35.89
C GLU A 109 30.57 26.73 -36.81
N PHE A 110 30.50 25.55 -37.45
CA PHE A 110 29.35 25.20 -38.28
C PHE A 110 28.05 25.02 -37.48
N LYS A 111 28.15 24.50 -36.26
CA LYS A 111 27.02 24.38 -35.33
C LYS A 111 26.52 25.77 -34.88
N GLU A 112 27.44 26.69 -34.57
CA GLU A 112 27.13 28.08 -34.20
C GLU A 112 26.55 28.87 -35.38
N GLU A 113 27.10 28.71 -36.59
CA GLU A 113 26.59 29.31 -37.84
C GLU A 113 25.14 28.88 -38.13
N LEU A 114 24.82 27.61 -37.86
CA LEU A 114 23.48 27.05 -38.01
C LEU A 114 22.54 27.33 -36.83
N GLY A 115 23.04 27.91 -35.73
CA GLY A 115 22.26 28.19 -34.53
C GLY A 115 21.70 26.94 -33.85
N ILE A 116 22.42 25.81 -33.91
CA ILE A 116 21.98 24.55 -33.31
C ILE A 116 22.46 24.49 -31.86
N GLU A 117 21.57 24.15 -30.94
CA GLU A 117 21.87 23.94 -29.52
C GLU A 117 21.59 22.48 -29.13
N TYR A 118 22.45 21.89 -28.30
CA TYR A 118 22.23 20.58 -27.72
C TYR A 118 21.47 20.68 -26.41
N ASP A 119 20.87 19.55 -25.99
CA ASP A 119 20.20 19.44 -24.70
C ASP A 119 21.12 19.91 -23.55
N GLU A 120 22.42 19.60 -23.62
CA GLU A 120 23.41 20.00 -22.61
C GLU A 120 23.65 21.52 -22.55
N ASP A 121 23.55 22.22 -23.70
CA ASP A 121 23.78 23.67 -23.80
C ASP A 121 22.68 24.46 -23.06
N VAL A 122 21.49 23.87 -22.92
CA VAL A 122 20.35 24.42 -22.16
C VAL A 122 20.17 23.77 -20.78
N GLY A 123 21.14 22.98 -20.32
CA GLY A 123 21.13 22.35 -18.99
C GLY A 123 20.15 21.18 -18.87
N VAL A 124 19.76 20.57 -19.98
CA VAL A 124 18.77 19.50 -20.06
C VAL A 124 19.47 18.16 -20.31
N SER A 125 19.20 17.16 -19.46
CA SER A 125 19.76 15.81 -19.63
C SER A 125 18.66 14.78 -19.89
N LEU A 126 18.60 14.27 -21.12
CA LEU A 126 17.67 13.20 -21.50
C LEU A 126 17.80 11.98 -20.56
N GLN A 127 19.01 11.64 -20.11
CA GLN A 127 19.23 10.51 -19.21
C GLN A 127 18.56 10.73 -17.86
N SER A 128 18.68 11.93 -17.28
CA SER A 128 18.03 12.29 -16.01
C SER A 128 16.51 12.15 -16.10
N PHE A 129 15.91 12.57 -17.21
CA PHE A 129 14.46 12.40 -17.45
C PHE A 129 14.06 10.94 -17.69
N CYS A 130 14.96 10.13 -18.28
CA CYS A 130 14.72 8.71 -18.47
C CYS A 130 14.77 7.92 -17.14
N ASP A 131 15.60 8.34 -16.19
CA ASP A 131 15.76 7.66 -14.90
C ASP A 131 14.53 7.86 -14.00
N LEU A 132 13.81 8.99 -14.15
CA LEU A 132 12.54 9.24 -13.48
C LEU A 132 11.46 8.20 -13.80
N LEU A 133 11.50 7.56 -14.98
CA LEU A 133 10.59 6.48 -15.36
C LEU A 133 10.94 5.12 -14.72
N GLN A 134 12.21 4.91 -14.35
CA GLN A 134 12.69 3.57 -13.95
C GLN A 134 12.29 3.17 -12.54
N HIS A 135 11.76 4.09 -11.73
CA HIS A 135 11.33 3.79 -10.36
C HIS A 135 10.07 2.92 -10.27
N GLY A 136 9.35 2.69 -11.38
CA GLY A 136 8.12 1.88 -11.39
C GLY A 136 8.28 0.39 -11.71
N LYS A 137 9.30 0.00 -12.50
CA LYS A 137 9.47 -1.39 -12.96
C LYS A 137 10.94 -1.73 -13.12
N LYS A 138 11.57 -2.25 -12.06
CA LYS A 138 12.76 -3.09 -12.22
C LYS A 138 12.35 -4.24 -13.14
N ARG A 139 12.84 -4.22 -14.39
CA ARG A 139 12.71 -5.35 -15.31
C ARG A 139 13.16 -6.60 -14.55
N ALA A 140 12.27 -7.58 -14.41
CA ALA A 140 12.66 -8.89 -13.95
C ALA A 140 13.75 -9.39 -14.90
N ARG A 141 14.98 -9.52 -14.40
CA ARG A 141 16.03 -10.22 -15.12
C ARG A 141 15.55 -11.67 -15.22
N GLY A 142 15.17 -12.08 -16.43
CA GLY A 142 14.78 -13.46 -16.71
C GLY A 142 15.93 -14.40 -16.32
N GLN A 143 15.56 -15.46 -15.62
CA GLN A 143 16.34 -16.69 -15.55
C GLN A 143 16.13 -17.49 -16.83
#